data_AF-A0A7K0SZR0-F1
#
_entry.id   AF-A0A7K0SZR0-F1
#
_cell.length_a   1.000
_cell.length_b   1.000
_cell.length_c   1.000
_cell.angle_alpha   90.00
_cell.angle_beta   90.00
_cell.angle_gamma   90.00
#
_symmetry.space_group_name_H-M   'P 1'
#
loop_
_entity.id
_entity.type
_entity.pdbx_description
1 polymer ?
#
loop_
_entity_poly.entity_id
_entity_poly.type
_entity_poly.pdbx_seq_one_letter_code
_entity_poly.pdbx_strand_id
1 'polypeptide(L)'
;KEFIEAAQTGGISNRKIITRHVLPNVITQAVVYAMSDIVLNIGVIVTLSYFGLGIVPPTPDWGRMISEGQQFLAGGYYYLTVLPAIAVIITSLGLSFIGDGLAQLLRVKR
;
A
#
# COMPACT_ATOMS: atom_id res chain seq x y z
N LYS A 1 -11.73 4.36 25.46
CA LYS A 1 -12.37 5.57 26.01
C LYS A 1 -12.09 5.70 27.49
N GLU A 2 -12.43 4.70 28.31
CA GLU A 2 -12.15 4.70 29.76
C GLU A 2 -10.69 5.01 30.14
N PHE A 3 -9.70 4.44 29.43
CA PHE A 3 -8.28 4.74 29.69
C PHE A 3 -7.90 6.21 29.44
N ILE A 4 -8.51 6.86 28.45
CA ILE A 4 -8.26 8.27 28.11
C ILE A 4 -8.97 9.18 29.11
N GLU A 5 -10.22 8.85 29.47
CA GLU A 5 -11.01 9.59 30.46
C GLU A 5 -10.34 9.56 31.85
N ALA A 6 -9.83 8.39 32.27
CA ALA A 6 -9.06 8.27 33.51
C ALA A 6 -7.78 9.15 33.49
N ALA A 7 -7.03 9.14 32.39
CA ALA A 7 -5.83 9.96 32.24
C ALA A 7 -6.12 11.48 32.25
N GLN A 8 -7.27 11.89 31.69
CA GLN A 8 -7.74 13.28 31.73
C GLN A 8 -8.16 13.70 33.14
N THR A 9 -8.88 12.85 33.88
CA THR A 9 -9.22 13.13 35.30
C THR A 9 -7.99 13.24 36.20
N GLY A 10 -6.90 12.58 35.83
CA GLY A 10 -5.59 12.71 36.49
C GLY A 10 -4.78 13.96 36.12
N GLY A 11 -5.34 14.89 35.34
CA GLY A 11 -4.68 16.16 34.97
C GLY A 11 -3.63 16.05 33.86
N ILE A 12 -3.58 14.95 33.12
CA ILE A 12 -2.62 14.78 32.01
C ILE A 12 -3.14 15.52 30.77
N SER A 13 -2.29 16.34 30.16
CA SER A 13 -2.64 17.07 28.93
C SER A 13 -2.89 16.13 27.74
N ASN A 14 -3.87 16.46 26.89
CA ASN A 14 -4.24 15.65 25.71
C ASN A 14 -3.03 15.32 24.81
N ARG A 15 -2.11 16.27 24.61
CA ARG A 15 -0.88 16.01 23.83
C ARG A 15 -0.05 14.88 24.42
N LYS A 16 0.11 14.85 25.75
CA LYS A 16 0.87 13.82 26.46
C LYS A 16 0.15 12.48 26.45
N ILE A 17 -1.19 12.48 26.52
CA ILE A 17 -2.01 11.27 26.34
C ILE A 17 -1.79 10.68 24.94
N ILE A 18 -1.88 11.52 23.90
CA ILE A 18 -1.71 11.07 22.52
C ILE A 18 -0.30 10.52 22.29
N THR A 19 0.75 11.29 22.57
CA THR A 19 2.11 10.89 22.19
C THR A 19 2.69 9.78 23.05
N ARG A 20 2.34 9.71 24.34
CA ARG A 20 2.92 8.73 25.27
C ARG A 20 2.07 7.47 25.43
N HIS A 21 0.76 7.55 25.21
CA HIS A 21 -0.14 6.43 25.47
C HIS A 21 -0.88 5.95 24.22
N VAL A 22 -1.42 6.84 23.39
CA VAL A 22 -2.18 6.39 22.21
C VAL A 22 -1.25 5.99 21.07
N LEU A 23 -0.36 6.89 20.68
CA LEU A 23 0.50 6.76 19.51
C LEU A 23 1.36 5.48 19.55
N PRO A 24 2.08 5.15 20.64
CA PRO A 24 2.88 3.93 20.68
C PRO A 24 2.05 2.64 20.60
N ASN A 25 0.78 2.68 21.00
CA ASN A 25 -0.12 1.53 20.95
C ASN A 25 -0.76 1.32 19.57
N VAL A 26 -0.95 2.37 18.78
CA VAL A 26 -1.61 2.29 17.46
C VAL A 26 -0.65 2.35 16.29
N ILE A 27 0.55 2.93 16.45
CA ILE A 27 1.50 3.14 15.34
C ILE A 27 1.89 1.84 14.66
N THR A 28 2.07 0.75 15.43
CA THR A 28 2.35 -0.58 14.90
C THR A 28 1.23 -1.05 13.96
N GLN A 29 -0.02 -0.99 14.40
CA GLN A 29 -1.16 -1.42 13.59
C GLN A 29 -1.37 -0.50 12.38
N ALA A 30 -1.15 0.80 12.54
CA ALA A 30 -1.25 1.79 11.47
C ALA A 30 -0.22 1.52 10.36
N VAL A 31 1.03 1.20 10.72
CA VAL A 31 2.08 0.86 9.74
C VAL A 31 1.72 -0.41 8.98
N VAL A 32 1.25 -1.45 9.67
CA VAL A 32 0.84 -2.71 9.02
C VAL A 32 -0.33 -2.46 8.07
N TYR A 33 -1.34 -1.71 8.50
CA TYR A 33 -2.48 -1.34 7.66
C TYR A 33 -2.04 -0.55 6.43
N ALA A 34 -1.15 0.44 6.59
CA ALA A 34 -0.63 1.23 5.48
C ALA A 34 0.09 0.37 4.43
N MET A 35 0.80 -0.68 4.84
CA MET A 35 1.45 -1.61 3.90
C MET A 35 0.42 -2.37 3.06
N SER A 36 -0.66 -2.87 3.67
CA SER A 36 -1.76 -3.51 2.94
C SER A 36 -2.47 -2.54 2.00
N ASP A 37 -2.68 -1.29 2.45
CA ASP A 37 -3.31 -0.23 1.67
C ASP A 37 -2.49 0.14 0.43
N ILE A 38 -1.16 0.21 0.53
CA ILE A 38 -0.28 0.47 -0.61
C ILE A 38 -0.48 -0.59 -1.72
N VAL A 39 -0.58 -1.87 -1.37
CA VAL A 39 -0.79 -2.95 -2.34
C VAL A 39 -2.14 -2.81 -3.05
N LEU A 40 -3.20 -2.46 -2.31
CA LEU A 40 -4.51 -2.17 -2.88
C LEU A 40 -4.45 -0.96 -3.83
N ASN A 41 -3.78 0.11 -3.43
CA ASN A 41 -3.63 1.31 -4.24
C ASN A 41 -2.86 1.07 -5.54
N ILE A 42 -1.84 0.19 -5.54
CA ILE A 42 -1.17 -0.22 -6.79
C ILE A 42 -2.18 -0.81 -7.78
N GLY A 43 -3.05 -1.71 -7.32
CA GLY A 43 -4.09 -2.30 -8.16
C GLY A 43 -5.06 -1.27 -8.73
N VAL A 44 -5.48 -0.30 -7.91
CA VAL A 44 -6.34 0.81 -8.33
C VAL A 44 -5.66 1.67 -9.38
N ILE A 45 -4.42 2.10 -9.14
CA ILE A 45 -3.64 2.95 -10.05
C ILE A 45 -3.44 2.25 -11.40
N VAL A 46 -3.01 0.98 -11.39
CA VAL A 46 -2.82 0.18 -12.62
C VAL A 46 -4.13 0.06 -13.39
N THR A 47 -5.25 -0.17 -12.70
CA THR A 47 -6.58 -0.25 -13.32
C THR A 47 -6.97 1.07 -13.96
N LEU A 48 -6.81 2.19 -13.26
CA LEU A 48 -7.10 3.52 -13.78
C LEU A 48 -6.23 3.86 -15.00
N SER A 49 -4.91 3.61 -14.92
CA SER A 49 -4.00 3.83 -16.03
C SER A 49 -4.31 2.95 -17.24
N TYR A 50 -4.73 1.70 -17.02
CA TYR A 50 -5.17 0.80 -18.09
C TYR A 50 -6.37 1.38 -18.87
N PHE A 51 -7.32 2.02 -18.17
CA PHE A 51 -8.44 2.74 -18.78
C PHE A 51 -8.10 4.15 -19.29
N GLY A 52 -6.84 4.58 -19.19
CA GLY A 52 -6.40 5.90 -19.65
C GLY A 52 -6.72 7.05 -18.69
N LEU A 53 -7.09 6.75 -17.44
CA LEU A 53 -7.35 7.73 -16.37
C LEU A 53 -6.10 8.01 -15.51
N GLY A 54 -4.96 7.43 -15.88
CA GLY A 54 -3.70 7.54 -15.14
C GLY A 54 -2.70 8.50 -15.77
N ILE A 55 -1.42 8.12 -15.70
CA ILE A 55 -0.31 8.94 -16.19
C ILE A 55 -0.37 9.07 -17.71
N VAL A 56 -0.22 10.30 -18.20
CA VAL A 56 -0.15 10.58 -19.64
C VAL A 56 1.28 10.34 -20.17
N PRO A 57 1.44 9.85 -21.42
CA PRO A 57 2.75 9.80 -22.07
C PRO A 57 3.45 11.17 -22.05
N PRO A 58 4.79 11.24 -21.97
CA PRO A 58 5.79 10.22 -22.30
C PRO A 58 6.29 9.37 -21.13
N THR A 59 5.82 9.63 -19.92
CA THR A 59 6.26 8.90 -18.71
C THR A 59 5.79 7.44 -18.76
N PRO A 60 6.69 6.46 -18.56
CA PRO A 60 6.31 5.05 -18.54
C PRO A 60 5.34 4.72 -17.39
N ASP A 61 4.26 4.03 -17.72
CA ASP A 61 3.24 3.56 -16.79
C ASP A 61 2.83 2.12 -17.12
N TRP A 62 2.90 1.22 -16.14
CA TRP A 62 2.65 -0.21 -16.35
C TRP A 62 1.21 -0.54 -16.75
N GLY A 63 0.21 0.14 -16.18
CA GLY A 63 -1.20 -0.10 -16.55
C GLY A 63 -1.48 0.32 -17.99
N ARG A 64 -0.92 1.44 -18.41
CA ARG A 64 -1.03 1.91 -19.78
C ARG A 64 -0.24 1.03 -20.76
N MET A 65 0.96 0.57 -20.40
CA MET A 65 1.73 -0.39 -21.21
C MET A 65 0.95 -1.69 -21.44
N ILE A 66 0.22 -2.17 -20.43
CA ILE A 66 -0.66 -3.35 -20.58
C ILE A 66 -1.77 -3.07 -21.60
N SER A 67 -2.41 -1.91 -21.53
CA SER A 67 -3.49 -1.50 -22.45
C SER A 67 -2.99 -1.34 -23.90
N GLU A 68 -1.90 -0.61 -24.08
CA GLU A 68 -1.29 -0.38 -25.40
C GLU A 68 -0.70 -1.67 -26.01
N GLY A 69 -0.28 -2.62 -25.18
CA GLY A 69 0.24 -3.92 -25.60
C GLY A 69 -0.81 -4.84 -26.24
N GLN A 70 -2.10 -4.64 -25.95
CA GLN A 70 -3.16 -5.55 -26.39
C GLN A 70 -3.29 -5.64 -27.91
N GLN A 71 -3.08 -4.53 -28.62
CA GLN A 71 -3.14 -4.48 -30.08
C GLN A 71 -2.07 -5.35 -30.76
N PHE A 72 -0.98 -5.67 -30.05
CA PHE A 72 0.13 -6.45 -30.58
C PHE A 72 0.06 -7.95 -30.25
N LEU A 73 -0.95 -8.38 -29.49
CA LEU A 73 -1.13 -9.79 -29.10
C LEU A 73 -1.33 -10.70 -30.32
N ALA A 74 -2.16 -10.27 -31.28
CA ALA A 74 -2.40 -11.01 -32.51
C ALA A 74 -1.15 -11.14 -33.40
N GLY A 75 -0.20 -10.20 -33.26
CA GLY A 75 1.07 -10.20 -33.98
C GLY A 75 2.18 -11.04 -33.32
N GLY A 76 1.90 -11.71 -32.20
CA GLY A 76 2.88 -12.53 -31.48
C GLY A 76 3.78 -11.74 -30.50
N TYR A 77 3.60 -10.43 -30.35
CA TYR A 77 4.38 -9.59 -29.44
C TYR A 77 3.78 -9.54 -28.02
N TYR A 78 3.45 -10.71 -27.46
CA TYR A 78 2.78 -10.84 -26.16
C TYR A 78 3.58 -10.24 -24.99
N TYR A 79 4.91 -10.20 -25.12
CA TYR A 79 5.82 -9.68 -24.10
C TYR A 79 5.55 -8.20 -23.75
N LEU A 80 5.00 -7.42 -24.69
CA LEU A 80 4.64 -6.01 -24.45
C LEU A 80 3.55 -5.86 -23.38
N THR A 81 2.67 -6.85 -23.24
CA THR A 81 1.62 -6.88 -22.21
C THR A 81 2.07 -7.65 -20.97
N VAL A 82 2.77 -8.77 -21.17
CA VAL A 82 3.11 -9.71 -20.09
C VAL A 82 4.19 -9.15 -19.15
N LEU A 83 5.22 -8.47 -19.68
CA LEU A 83 6.30 -7.93 -18.85
C LEU A 83 5.82 -6.88 -17.82
N PRO A 84 5.06 -5.84 -18.20
CA PRO A 84 4.53 -4.89 -17.22
C PRO A 84 3.56 -5.55 -16.24
N ALA A 85 2.78 -6.54 -16.67
CA ALA A 85 1.90 -7.30 -15.77
C ALA A 85 2.69 -8.09 -14.71
N ILE A 86 3.77 -8.76 -15.12
CA ILE A 86 4.67 -9.47 -14.19
C ILE A 86 5.34 -8.48 -13.23
N ALA A 87 5.76 -7.30 -13.71
CA ALA A 87 6.34 -6.27 -12.85
C ALA A 87 5.38 -5.83 -11.74
N VAL A 88 4.10 -5.55 -12.07
CA VAL A 88 3.05 -5.23 -11.10
C VAL A 88 2.91 -6.35 -10.05
N ILE A 89 2.89 -7.61 -10.49
CA ILE A 89 2.75 -8.77 -9.59
C ILE A 89 3.95 -8.88 -8.65
N ILE A 90 5.17 -8.83 -9.17
CA ILE A 90 6.41 -8.96 -8.37
C ILE A 90 6.48 -7.82 -7.35
N THR A 91 6.21 -6.58 -7.76
CA THR A 91 6.22 -5.43 -6.85
C THR A 91 5.15 -5.56 -5.76
N SER A 92 3.93 -5.96 -6.14
CA SER A 92 2.84 -6.15 -5.18
C SER A 92 3.17 -7.23 -4.16
N LEU A 93 3.66 -8.39 -4.62
CA LEU A 93 4.07 -9.50 -3.74
C LEU A 93 5.24 -9.10 -2.83
N GLY A 94 6.25 -8.41 -3.37
CA GLY A 94 7.38 -7.93 -2.59
C GLY A 94 6.94 -7.00 -1.46
N LEU A 95 6.02 -6.07 -1.74
CA LEU A 95 5.46 -5.17 -0.73
C LEU A 95 4.57 -5.90 0.27
N SER A 96 3.77 -6.88 -0.17
CA SER A 96 2.99 -7.73 0.74
C SER A 96 3.89 -8.47 1.72
N PHE A 97 4.98 -9.09 1.25
CA PHE A 97 5.91 -9.81 2.12
C PHE A 97 6.67 -8.88 3.08
N ILE A 98 7.04 -7.68 2.63
CA ILE A 98 7.63 -6.66 3.52
C ILE A 98 6.60 -6.26 4.59
N GLY A 99 5.33 -6.08 4.21
CA GLY A 99 4.24 -5.78 5.14
C GLY A 99 4.05 -6.88 6.18
N ASP A 100 4.04 -8.15 5.75
CA ASP A 100 3.93 -9.30 6.64
C ASP A 100 5.14 -9.42 7.58
N GLY A 101 6.36 -9.22 7.07
CA GLY A 101 7.59 -9.20 7.86
C GLY A 101 7.59 -8.09 8.91
N LEU A 102 7.17 -6.87 8.53
CA LEU A 102 6.99 -5.74 9.45
C LEU A 102 5.93 -6.05 10.51
N ALA A 103 4.80 -6.64 10.11
CA ALA A 103 3.76 -7.04 11.05
C ALA A 103 4.27 -8.06 12.07
N GLN A 104 5.10 -9.01 11.63
CA GLN A 104 5.70 -10.00 12.52
C GLN A 104 6.75 -9.38 13.47
N LEU A 105 7.59 -8.46 12.98
CA LEU A 105 8.59 -7.75 13.78
C LEU A 105 7.95 -6.86 14.85
N LEU A 106 6.85 -6.19 14.51
CA LEU A 106 6.18 -5.24 15.40
C LEU A 106 5.21 -5.91 16.38
N ARG A 107 4.84 -7.18 16.14
CA ARG A 107 4.12 -8.01 17.13
C ARG A 107 5.07 -8.33 18.29
N VAL A 108 5.08 -7.45 19.29
CA VAL A 108 5.72 -7.73 20.59
C VAL A 108 5.05 -8.96 21.19
N LYS A 109 5.82 -10.06 21.38
CA LYS A 109 5.41 -11.21 22.19
C LYS A 109 5.04 -10.70 23.59
N ARG A 110 3.75 -10.71 23.92
CA ARG A 110 3.30 -10.68 25.32
C ARG A 110 3.49 -12.05 25.93
#